data_AF-A0A929BXM3-F1
#
_entry.id   AF-A0A929BXM3-F1
#
_cell.length_a   1.000
_cell.length_b   1.000
_cell.length_c   1.000
_cell.angle_alpha   90.00
_cell.angle_beta   90.00
_cell.angle_gamma   90.00
#
_symmetry.space_group_name_H-M   'P 1'
#
loop_
_entity.id
_entity.type
_entity.pdbx_description
1 polymer ?
#
loop_
_entity_poly.entity_id
_entity_poly.type
_entity_poly.pdbx_seq_one_letter_code
_entity_poly.pdbx_strand_id
1 'polypeptide(L)'
;MKEAINSFLTYLTVEKGFSPNTIAAYRNDLKQLAEFATEEADKSGSLPSWASFGRQGMLKYLLNLKERNYAATTIARKVAALRSFFNFMKAEGTVNDNPSQNVGSPKVGRSLPKPISI
;
A
#
# COMPACT_ATOMS: atom_id res chain seq x y z
N MET A 1 -12.40 -4.68 1.71
CA MET A 1 -10.95 -4.56 1.39
C MET A 1 -10.39 -5.75 0.60
N LYS A 2 -10.65 -7.00 1.03
CA LYS A 2 -10.18 -8.22 0.33
C LYS A 2 -10.61 -8.30 -1.14
N GLU A 3 -11.86 -7.95 -1.44
CA GLU A 3 -12.38 -7.96 -2.82
C GLU A 3 -11.61 -7.03 -3.77
N ALA A 4 -11.23 -5.84 -3.32
CA ALA A 4 -10.42 -4.93 -4.12
C ALA A 4 -9.03 -5.51 -4.42
N ILE A 5 -8.41 -6.19 -3.45
CA ILE A 5 -7.15 -6.91 -3.66
C ILE A 5 -7.34 -8.02 -4.69
N ASN A 6 -8.38 -8.85 -4.56
CA ASN A 6 -8.64 -9.94 -5.50
C ASN A 6 -8.88 -9.41 -6.92
N SER A 7 -9.68 -8.36 -7.08
CA SER A 7 -9.94 -7.72 -8.36
C SER A 7 -8.65 -7.22 -9.02
N PHE A 8 -7.78 -6.57 -8.23
CA PHE A 8 -6.48 -6.12 -8.71
C PHE A 8 -5.54 -7.28 -9.09
N LEU A 9 -5.49 -8.36 -8.31
CA LEU A 9 -4.66 -9.53 -8.63
C LEU A 9 -5.16 -10.25 -9.90
N THR A 10 -6.48 -10.31 -10.10
CA THR A 10 -7.09 -10.80 -11.34
C THR A 10 -6.70 -9.90 -12.51
N TYR A 11 -6.79 -8.57 -12.37
CA TYR A 11 -6.32 -7.62 -13.38
C TYR A 11 -4.85 -7.83 -13.74
N LEU A 12 -3.96 -7.99 -12.76
CA LEU A 12 -2.54 -8.25 -13.04
C LEU A 12 -2.30 -9.59 -13.75
N THR A 13 -3.14 -10.59 -13.49
CA THR A 13 -3.01 -11.92 -14.09
C THR A 13 -3.54 -11.92 -15.52
N VAL A 14 -4.77 -11.43 -15.71
CA VAL A 14 -5.52 -11.51 -16.97
C VAL A 14 -5.09 -10.42 -17.94
N GLU A 15 -5.03 -9.18 -17.50
CA GLU A 15 -4.77 -8.02 -18.38
C GLU A 15 -3.28 -7.72 -18.56
N LYS A 16 -2.47 -7.98 -17.52
CA LYS A 16 -1.01 -7.71 -17.55
C LYS A 16 -0.15 -8.94 -17.77
N GLY A 17 -0.71 -10.15 -17.70
CA GLY A 17 0.02 -11.40 -17.94
C GLY A 17 1.16 -11.64 -16.96
N PHE A 18 1.07 -11.15 -15.72
CA PHE A 18 2.14 -11.31 -14.74
C PHE A 18 2.29 -12.75 -14.28
N SER A 19 3.54 -13.17 -14.04
CA SER A 19 3.85 -14.54 -13.60
C SER A 19 3.21 -14.86 -12.24
N PRO A 20 2.94 -16.14 -11.93
CA PRO A 20 2.40 -16.56 -10.63
C PRO A 20 3.24 -16.08 -9.43
N ASN A 21 4.57 -16.07 -9.57
CA ASN A 21 5.48 -15.58 -8.54
C ASN A 21 5.34 -14.08 -8.31
N THR A 22 5.18 -13.31 -9.38
CA THR A 22 4.90 -11.87 -9.30
C THR A 22 3.57 -11.64 -8.58
N ILE A 23 2.50 -12.35 -8.98
CA ILE A 23 1.18 -12.25 -8.33
C ILE A 23 1.24 -12.60 -6.85
N ALA A 24 1.97 -13.64 -6.47
CA ALA A 24 2.16 -14.02 -5.06
C ALA A 24 2.86 -12.91 -4.25
N ALA A 25 3.87 -12.26 -4.83
CA ALA A 25 4.56 -11.14 -4.19
C ALA A 25 3.61 -9.95 -3.95
N TYR A 26 2.80 -9.57 -4.95
CA TYR A 26 1.77 -8.53 -4.81
C TYR A 26 0.73 -8.91 -3.75
N ARG A 27 0.23 -10.15 -3.78
CA ARG A 27 -0.75 -10.66 -2.80
C ARG A 27 -0.23 -10.52 -1.37
N ASN A 28 1.01 -10.95 -1.12
CA ASN A 28 1.60 -10.91 0.21
C ASN A 28 1.78 -9.47 0.71
N ASP A 29 2.23 -8.56 -0.15
CA ASP A 29 2.40 -7.16 0.23
C ASP A 29 1.06 -6.47 0.53
N LEU A 30 0.06 -6.69 -0.32
CA LEU A 30 -1.27 -6.09 -0.14
C LEU A 30 -2.03 -6.68 1.05
N LYS A 31 -1.81 -7.97 1.35
CA LYS A 31 -2.35 -8.59 2.57
C LYS A 31 -1.79 -7.91 3.83
N GLN A 32 -0.47 -7.72 3.90
CA GLN A 32 0.17 -7.02 5.03
C GLN A 32 -0.29 -5.56 5.17
N LEU A 33 -0.53 -4.87 4.06
CA LEU A 33 -1.14 -3.54 4.09
C LEU A 33 -2.57 -3.58 4.66
N ALA A 34 -3.38 -4.53 4.23
CA ALA A 34 -4.76 -4.66 4.69
C ALA A 34 -4.83 -5.01 6.18
N GLU A 35 -3.94 -5.88 6.67
CA GLU A 35 -3.78 -6.18 8.09
C GLU A 35 -3.44 -4.91 8.88
N PHE A 36 -2.41 -4.17 8.47
CA PHE A 36 -2.05 -2.90 9.09
C PHE A 36 -3.18 -1.87 9.09
N ALA A 37 -3.88 -1.71 7.96
CA ALA A 37 -4.99 -0.77 7.84
C ALA A 37 -6.18 -1.16 8.72
N THR A 38 -6.40 -2.45 8.93
CA THR A 38 -7.42 -2.97 9.86
C THR A 38 -7.04 -2.66 11.30
N GLU A 39 -5.80 -2.96 11.70
CA GLU A 39 -5.30 -2.63 13.03
C GLU A 39 -5.38 -1.12 13.35
N GLU A 40 -5.06 -0.25 12.39
CA GLU A 40 -5.17 1.20 12.59
C GLU A 40 -6.63 1.68 12.68
N ALA A 41 -7.53 1.07 11.89
CA ALA A 41 -8.96 1.38 11.96
C ALA A 41 -9.52 0.99 13.33
N ASP A 42 -9.19 -0.21 13.82
CA ASP A 42 -9.62 -0.73 15.13
C ASP A 42 -9.15 0.18 16.27
N LYS A 43 -7.89 0.64 16.27
CA LYS A 43 -7.36 1.59 17.27
C LYS A 43 -8.10 2.92 17.29
N SER A 44 -8.67 3.32 16.15
CA SER A 44 -9.42 4.57 15.99
C SER A 44 -10.94 4.40 16.13
N GLY A 45 -11.42 3.19 16.45
CA GLY A 45 -12.85 2.88 16.53
C GLY A 45 -13.59 3.04 15.20
N SER A 46 -12.87 2.93 14.07
CA SER A 46 -13.41 3.13 12.72
C SER A 46 -13.48 1.82 11.95
N LEU A 47 -14.34 1.77 10.92
CA LEU A 47 -14.38 0.63 10.01
C LEU A 47 -13.23 0.71 8.98
N PRO A 48 -12.56 -0.43 8.69
CA PRO A 48 -11.44 -0.45 7.75
C PRO A 48 -11.92 -0.30 6.30
N SER A 49 -11.42 0.72 5.59
CA SER A 49 -11.79 1.00 4.20
C SER A 49 -10.62 1.56 3.40
N TRP A 50 -10.51 1.16 2.14
CA TRP A 50 -9.53 1.74 1.22
C TRP A 50 -9.85 3.20 0.89
N ALA A 51 -11.12 3.60 0.92
CA ALA A 51 -11.54 4.97 0.67
C ALA A 51 -11.15 5.91 1.82
N SER A 52 -11.09 5.41 3.06
CA SER A 52 -10.60 6.17 4.22
C SER A 52 -9.08 6.04 4.41
N PHE A 53 -8.42 5.12 3.71
CA PHE A 53 -6.97 4.94 3.74
C PHE A 53 -6.26 6.05 2.93
N GLY A 54 -6.09 7.22 3.55
CA GLY A 54 -5.44 8.38 2.97
C GLY A 54 -3.91 8.43 3.15
N ARG A 55 -3.32 9.58 2.82
CA ARG A 55 -1.87 9.85 2.93
C ARG A 55 -1.31 9.58 4.33
N GLN A 56 -2.06 9.91 5.39
CA GLN A 56 -1.60 9.67 6.75
C GLN A 56 -1.47 8.17 7.06
N GLY A 57 -2.46 7.35 6.67
CA GLY A 57 -2.39 5.89 6.82
C GLY A 57 -1.19 5.30 6.07
N MET A 58 -0.93 5.81 4.86
CA MET A 58 0.25 5.44 4.07
C MET A 58 1.57 5.77 4.78
N LEU A 59 1.72 6.98 5.33
CA LEU A 59 2.94 7.36 6.07
C LEU A 59 3.15 6.51 7.32
N LYS A 60 2.07 6.23 8.07
CA LYS A 60 2.14 5.34 9.24
C LYS A 60 2.55 3.93 8.84
N TYR A 61 2.07 3.41 7.71
CA TYR A 61 2.49 2.10 7.21
C TYR A 61 3.99 2.07 6.91
N LEU A 62 4.53 3.10 6.26
CA LEU A 62 5.97 3.17 5.97
C LEU A 62 6.81 3.27 7.25
N LEU A 63 6.34 4.02 8.24
CA LEU A 63 6.97 4.08 9.55
C LEU A 63 6.96 2.69 10.22
N ASN A 64 5.81 2.01 10.20
CA ASN A 64 5.68 0.66 10.74
C ASN A 64 6.64 -0.34 10.08
N LEU A 65 6.80 -0.29 8.75
CA LEU A 65 7.78 -1.12 8.06
C LEU A 65 9.22 -0.83 8.48
N LYS A 66 9.55 0.45 8.71
CA LYS A 66 10.86 0.87 9.19
C LYS A 66 11.11 0.41 10.63
N GLU A 67 10.13 0.55 11.51
CA GLU A 67 10.21 0.10 12.91
C GLU A 67 10.35 -1.42 13.03
N ARG A 68 9.76 -2.17 12.09
CA ARG A 68 9.95 -3.62 11.94
C ARG A 68 11.28 -4.01 11.30
N ASN A 69 12.20 -3.06 11.05
CA ASN A 69 13.52 -3.28 10.47
C ASN A 69 13.50 -3.99 9.10
N TYR A 70 12.47 -3.78 8.27
CA TYR A 70 12.49 -4.28 6.90
C TYR A 70 13.62 -3.63 6.10
N ALA A 71 14.33 -4.43 5.30
CA ALA A 71 15.33 -3.92 4.38
C ALA A 71 14.74 -2.89 3.41
N ALA A 72 15.53 -1.87 3.05
CA ALA A 72 15.11 -0.80 2.16
C ALA A 72 14.58 -1.30 0.80
N THR A 73 15.17 -2.38 0.27
CA THR A 73 14.73 -3.06 -0.96
C THR A 73 13.33 -3.66 -0.82
N THR A 74 13.03 -4.28 0.33
CA THR A 74 11.70 -4.81 0.65
C THR A 74 10.68 -3.69 0.78
N ILE A 75 11.03 -2.59 1.44
CA ILE A 75 10.16 -1.41 1.55
C ILE A 75 9.87 -0.82 0.17
N ALA A 76 10.89 -0.67 -0.68
CA ALA A 76 10.70 -0.17 -2.04
C ALA A 76 9.79 -1.06 -2.89
N ARG A 77 9.96 -2.40 -2.80
CA ARG A 77 9.08 -3.38 -3.47
C ARG A 77 7.63 -3.25 -3.01
N LYS A 78 7.41 -3.12 -1.70
CA LYS A 78 6.07 -2.89 -1.12
C LYS A 78 5.47 -1.57 -1.62
N VAL A 79 6.23 -0.48 -1.60
CA VAL A 79 5.76 0.84 -2.12
C VAL A 79 5.36 0.75 -3.58
N ALA A 80 6.11 0.02 -4.41
CA ALA A 80 5.75 -0.20 -5.81
C ALA A 80 4.42 -0.97 -5.96
N ALA A 81 4.22 -2.03 -5.16
CA ALA A 81 2.98 -2.79 -5.15
C ALA A 81 1.77 -1.92 -4.74
N LEU A 82 1.94 -1.14 -3.67
CA LEU A 82 0.95 -0.18 -3.18
C LEU A 82 0.59 0.87 -4.25
N ARG A 83 1.59 1.46 -4.92
CA ARG A 83 1.37 2.45 -5.96
C ARG A 83 0.56 1.88 -7.13
N SER A 84 0.90 0.69 -7.58
CA SER A 84 0.15 -0.01 -8.63
C SER A 84 -1.30 -0.29 -8.21
N PHE A 85 -1.50 -0.77 -6.99
CA PHE A 85 -2.82 -1.07 -6.44
C PHE A 85 -3.72 0.17 -6.31
N PHE A 86 -3.23 1.26 -5.73
CA PHE A 86 -4.03 2.48 -5.59
C PHE A 86 -4.26 3.21 -6.92
N ASN A 87 -3.36 3.06 -7.91
CA ASN A 87 -3.61 3.51 -9.28
C ASN A 87 -4.76 2.74 -9.92
N PHE A 88 -4.78 1.40 -9.76
CA PHE A 88 -5.89 0.56 -10.21
C PHE A 88 -7.21 0.97 -9.55
N MET A 89 -7.25 1.08 -8.23
CA MET A 89 -8.48 1.47 -7.53
C MET A 89 -8.99 2.87 -7.91
N LYS A 90 -8.08 3.79 -8.24
CA LYS A 90 -8.46 5.12 -8.75
C LYS A 90 -9.04 5.04 -10.16
N ALA A 91 -8.47 4.21 -11.02
CA ALA A 91 -9.00 3.97 -12.37
C ALA A 91 -10.39 3.32 -12.33
N GLU A 92 -10.64 2.43 -11.37
CA GLU A 92 -11.94 1.79 -11.11
C GLU A 92 -12.94 2.70 -10.35
N GLY A 93 -12.57 3.94 -10.02
CA GLY A 93 -13.43 4.87 -9.27
C GLY A 93 -13.74 4.46 -7.82
N THR A 94 -13.00 3.48 -7.26
CA THR A 94 -13.19 2.97 -5.90
C THR A 94 -12.57 3.89 -4.84
N VAL A 95 -11.54 4.66 -5.21
CA VAL A 95 -10.92 5.69 -4.36
C VAL A 95 -10.82 7.01 -5.13
N ASN A 96 -11.12 8.12 -4.46
CA ASN A 96 -11.07 9.46 -5.06
C ASN A 96 -9.64 9.97 -5.25
N ASP A 97 -8.76 9.61 -4.31
CA ASP A 97 -7.36 10.04 -4.33
C ASP A 97 -6.41 8.85 -4.11
N ASN A 98 -5.21 8.95 -4.68
CA ASN A 98 -4.20 7.92 -4.53
C ASN A 98 -3.26 8.29 -3.37
N PRO A 99 -3.33 7.60 -2.21
CA PRO A 99 -2.51 7.90 -1.03
C PRO A 99 -1.01 7.68 -1.25
N SER A 100 -0.61 6.99 -2.33
CA SER A 100 0.78 6.75 -2.72
C SER A 100 1.38 7.84 -3.62
N GLN A 101 0.59 8.78 -4.17
CA GLN A 101 1.06 9.70 -5.21
C GLN A 101 2.28 10.55 -4.79
N ASN A 102 2.39 10.89 -3.51
CA ASN A 102 3.51 11.66 -2.94
C ASN A 102 4.40 10.85 -2.00
N VAL A 103 4.27 9.52 -2.01
CA VAL A 103 5.27 8.64 -1.39
C VAL A 103 6.44 8.54 -2.35
N GLY A 104 7.50 9.27 -2.04
CA GLY A 104 8.79 9.02 -2.66
C GLY A 104 9.16 7.57 -2.38
N SER A 105 9.40 6.78 -3.44
CA SER A 105 10.12 5.52 -3.25
C SER A 105 11.42 5.87 -2.52
N PRO A 106 11.78 5.18 -1.43
CA PRO A 106 13.07 5.44 -0.80
C PRO A 106 14.14 5.22 -1.87
N LYS A 107 14.70 6.30 -2.40
CA LYS A 107 15.95 6.24 -3.15
C LYS A 107 16.91 5.56 -2.17
N VAL A 108 17.55 4.48 -2.61
CA VAL A 108 18.62 3.82 -1.84
C VAL A 108 19.54 4.94 -1.32
N GLY A 109 19.44 5.28 -0.03
CA GLY A 109 20.20 6.38 0.58
C GLY A 109 19.52 7.73 0.90
N ARG A 110 18.19 7.94 0.83
CA ARG A 110 17.58 9.15 1.44
C ARG A 110 16.38 8.87 2.35
N SER A 111 16.49 9.42 3.57
CA SER A 111 15.47 9.35 4.63
C SER A 111 14.15 9.98 4.17
N LEU A 112 13.05 9.37 4.58
CA LEU A 112 11.70 9.90 4.40
C LEU A 112 11.60 11.31 5.02
N PRO A 113 10.85 12.24 4.40
CA PRO A 113 10.60 13.55 5.00
C PRO A 113 9.87 13.37 6.33
N LYS A 114 10.40 14.00 7.38
CA LYS A 114 9.79 14.00 8.72
C LYS A 114 8.42 14.71 8.63
N PRO A 115 7.37 14.20 9.28
CA PRO A 115 6.17 14.99 9.47
C PRO A 115 6.53 16.25 10.27
N ILE A 116 6.05 17.40 9.81
CA ILE A 116 6.15 18.64 10.58
C ILE A 116 5.18 18.47 11.76
N SER A 117 5.70 18.42 12.97
CA SER A 117 4.90 18.60 14.17
C SER A 117 4.48 20.08 14.23
N ILE A 118 3.17 20.33 14.38
CA ILE A 118 2.65 21.62 14.86
C ILE A 118 2.61 21.54 16.38
#